data_AF-A0A2V8R7A3-F1
#
_entry.id   AF-A0A2V8R7A3-F1
#
_cell.length_a   1.000
_cell.length_b   1.000
_cell.length_c   1.000
_cell.angle_alpha   90.00
_cell.angle_beta   90.00
_cell.angle_gamma   90.00
#
_symmetry.space_group_name_H-M   'P 1'
#
loop_
_entity.id
_entity.type
_entity.pdbx_description
1 polymer ?
#
loop_
_entity_poly.entity_id
_entity_poly.type
_entity_poly.pdbx_seq_one_letter_code
_entity_poly.pdbx_strand_id
1 'polypeptide(L)'
;MVAALACEALGAPNVLAVMMPSPYSSKGSIEDSIELGRRLGVSVIERPITAAYQSLRNELGLPEPRAGSNSHAVENLQSRLRGNVLMTISNAEGRLLLSTGNKSELAFGYCTLYGDTNGGLAVIGDVLKTEVYELARLYNRERELIPQSIIDKRPSAELAPEQFDDQSLPPYDKLDPILELYFEQKASPEAIIAAGHDLEMVYDILNRVESPANEFKRRQLPPTLIISRNAIGIGRRRPVTHHYRRQPKLEKAGAI
;
A
#
# COMPACT_ATOMS: atom_id res chain seq x y z
N MET A 1 4.04 3.50 -10.61
CA MET A 1 4.76 2.22 -10.85
C MET A 1 3.91 1.19 -11.59
N VAL A 2 2.80 0.69 -11.03
CA VAL A 2 1.97 -0.36 -11.67
C VAL A 2 1.58 -0.05 -13.12
N ALA A 3 1.17 1.19 -13.42
CA ALA A 3 0.86 1.59 -14.79
C ALA A 3 2.05 1.43 -15.75
N ALA A 4 3.28 1.78 -15.33
CA ALA A 4 4.47 1.64 -16.16
C ALA A 4 4.79 0.17 -16.44
N LEU A 5 4.77 -0.68 -15.41
CA LEU A 5 4.94 -2.14 -15.55
C LEU A 5 3.87 -2.76 -16.47
N ALA A 6 2.61 -2.36 -16.31
CA ALA A 6 1.51 -2.85 -17.15
C ALA A 6 1.68 -2.41 -18.61
N CYS A 7 2.16 -1.19 -18.87
CA CYS A 7 2.43 -0.71 -20.23
C CYS A 7 3.58 -1.46 -20.88
N GLU A 8 4.63 -1.76 -20.13
CA GLU A 8 5.75 -2.55 -20.64
C GLU A 8 5.33 -3.99 -20.96
N ALA A 9 4.52 -4.60 -20.09
CA ALA A 9 4.08 -5.99 -20.26
C ALA A 9 2.99 -6.16 -21.34
N LEU A 10 2.04 -5.23 -21.44
CA LEU A 10 0.82 -5.39 -22.25
C LEU A 10 0.75 -4.40 -23.43
N GLY A 11 1.60 -3.38 -23.47
CA GLY A 11 1.46 -2.24 -24.37
C GLY A 11 0.44 -1.22 -23.85
N ALA A 12 0.76 0.07 -23.97
CA ALA A 12 -0.07 1.16 -23.45
C ALA A 12 -1.54 1.18 -23.96
N PRO A 13 -1.86 0.82 -25.23
CA PRO A 13 -3.25 0.76 -25.70
C PRO A 13 -4.12 -0.26 -24.95
N ASN A 14 -3.52 -1.26 -24.31
CA ASN A 14 -4.23 -2.30 -23.55
C ASN A 14 -4.42 -1.93 -22.07
N VAL A 15 -3.89 -0.78 -21.64
CA VAL A 15 -3.96 -0.29 -20.27
C VAL A 15 -4.94 0.88 -20.19
N LEU A 16 -5.85 0.84 -19.21
CA LEU A 16 -6.74 1.94 -18.88
C LEU A 16 -6.39 2.42 -17.47
N ALA A 17 -6.07 3.70 -17.33
CA ALA A 17 -5.95 4.35 -16.03
C ALA A 17 -7.25 5.07 -15.70
N VAL A 18 -7.74 4.88 -14.47
CA VAL A 18 -8.97 5.53 -13.98
C VAL A 18 -8.62 6.41 -12.80
N MET A 19 -8.70 7.72 -13.00
CA MET A 19 -8.51 8.73 -11.97
C MET A 19 -9.83 8.97 -11.24
N MET A 20 -9.82 8.89 -9.91
CA MET A 20 -11.04 8.93 -9.08
C MET A 20 -10.91 9.96 -7.95
N PRO A 21 -10.94 11.27 -8.28
CA PRO A 21 -10.75 12.32 -7.29
C PRO A 21 -11.90 12.35 -6.26
N SER A 22 -11.56 12.71 -5.04
CA SER A 22 -12.48 12.99 -3.94
C SER A 22 -12.31 14.44 -3.46
N PRO A 23 -13.10 14.92 -2.49
CA PRO A 23 -12.94 16.27 -1.94
C PRO A 23 -11.56 16.58 -1.35
N TYR A 24 -10.76 15.56 -1.02
CA TYR A 24 -9.44 15.71 -0.39
C TYR A 24 -8.29 15.44 -1.37
N SER A 25 -8.59 15.06 -2.62
CA SER A 25 -7.57 14.87 -3.64
C SER A 25 -6.92 16.20 -4.00
N SER A 26 -5.58 16.25 -3.95
CA SER A 26 -4.85 17.47 -4.27
C SER A 26 -4.85 17.76 -5.77
N LYS A 27 -4.80 19.04 -6.15
CA LYS A 27 -4.64 19.44 -7.55
C LYS A 27 -3.39 18.80 -8.18
N GLY A 28 -2.30 18.73 -7.42
CA GLY A 28 -1.06 18.08 -7.84
C GLY A 28 -1.24 16.59 -8.16
N SER A 29 -1.98 15.82 -7.34
CA SER A 29 -2.28 14.41 -7.65
C SER A 29 -3.00 14.22 -8.99
N ILE A 30 -3.93 15.12 -9.30
CA ILE A 30 -4.72 15.08 -10.53
C ILE A 30 -3.81 15.39 -11.73
N GLU A 31 -3.05 16.49 -11.65
CA GLU A 31 -2.10 16.91 -12.70
C GLU A 31 -1.03 15.84 -12.95
N ASP A 32 -0.45 15.27 -11.90
CA ASP A 32 0.55 14.21 -11.97
C ASP A 32 0.00 12.93 -12.63
N SER A 33 -1.25 12.56 -12.33
CA SER A 33 -1.90 11.38 -12.91
C SER A 33 -2.14 11.54 -14.42
N ILE A 34 -2.58 12.73 -14.84
CA ILE A 34 -2.79 13.06 -16.25
C ILE A 34 -1.44 13.05 -16.99
N GLU A 35 -0.42 13.67 -16.41
CA GLU A 35 0.90 13.76 -17.02
C GLU A 35 1.58 12.38 -17.12
N LEU A 36 1.45 11.54 -16.09
CA LEU A 36 1.92 10.16 -16.14
C LEU A 36 1.25 9.38 -17.28
N GLY A 37 -0.07 9.49 -17.42
CA GLY A 37 -0.80 8.86 -18.51
C GLY A 37 -0.33 9.31 -19.88
N ARG A 38 -0.13 10.63 -20.07
CA ARG A 38 0.40 11.21 -21.30
C ARG A 38 1.79 10.66 -21.66
N ARG A 39 2.69 10.56 -20.68
CA ARG A 39 4.07 10.06 -20.88
C ARG A 39 4.14 8.57 -21.17
N LEU A 40 3.26 7.78 -20.55
CA LEU A 40 3.16 6.34 -20.81
C LEU A 40 2.37 6.01 -22.09
N GLY A 41 1.61 6.96 -22.63
CA GLY A 41 0.71 6.73 -23.76
C GLY A 41 -0.55 5.95 -23.38
N VAL A 42 -0.97 6.02 -22.12
CA VAL A 42 -2.12 5.30 -21.55
C VAL A 42 -3.37 6.17 -21.64
N SER A 43 -4.51 5.54 -21.94
CA SER A 43 -5.81 6.20 -21.80
C SER A 43 -6.11 6.48 -20.34
N VAL A 44 -6.33 7.74 -19.99
CA VAL A 44 -6.74 8.18 -18.65
C VAL A 44 -8.18 8.67 -18.73
N ILE A 45 -9.06 8.09 -17.91
CA ILE A 45 -10.43 8.57 -17.73
C ILE A 45 -10.64 9.05 -16.30
N GLU A 46 -11.49 10.06 -16.13
CA GLU A 46 -11.86 10.57 -14.81
C GLU A 46 -13.24 10.03 -14.38
N ARG A 47 -13.33 9.54 -13.14
CA ARG A 47 -14.55 9.08 -12.48
C ARG A 47 -14.56 9.56 -11.02
N PRO A 48 -14.92 10.83 -10.76
CA PRO A 48 -14.94 11.38 -9.41
C PRO A 48 -15.88 10.62 -8.49
N ILE A 49 -15.49 10.44 -7.23
CA ILE A 49 -16.31 9.73 -6.22
C ILE A 49 -17.09 10.68 -5.30
N THR A 50 -16.91 11.99 -5.45
CA THR A 50 -17.43 13.02 -4.52
C THR A 50 -18.92 12.91 -4.23
N ALA A 51 -19.76 12.80 -5.27
CA ALA A 51 -21.21 12.73 -5.08
C ALA A 51 -21.65 11.46 -4.33
N ALA A 52 -21.12 10.30 -4.73
CA ALA A 52 -21.40 9.03 -4.08
C ALA A 52 -20.90 9.01 -2.62
N TYR A 53 -19.71 9.55 -2.39
CA TYR A 53 -19.13 9.70 -1.05
C TYR A 53 -20.00 10.57 -0.15
N GLN A 54 -20.41 11.76 -0.61
CA GLN A 54 -21.27 12.65 0.17
C GLN A 54 -22.62 12.01 0.49
N SER A 55 -23.24 11.34 -0.50
CA SER A 55 -24.51 10.64 -0.31
C SER A 55 -24.42 9.60 0.82
N LEU A 56 -23.48 8.64 0.69
CA LEU A 56 -23.35 7.55 1.67
C LEU A 56 -22.87 8.05 3.03
N ARG A 57 -21.96 9.04 3.06
CA ARG A 57 -21.49 9.62 4.32
C ARG A 57 -22.63 10.26 5.10
N ASN A 58 -23.48 11.03 4.41
CA ASN A 58 -24.63 11.69 5.02
C ASN A 58 -25.69 10.68 5.50
N GLU A 59 -26.01 9.68 4.67
CA GLU A 59 -26.96 8.61 5.02
C GLU A 59 -26.52 7.80 6.24
N LEU A 60 -25.21 7.52 6.35
CA LEU A 60 -24.62 6.79 7.47
C LEU A 60 -24.30 7.68 8.69
N GLY A 61 -24.53 8.99 8.61
CA GLY A 61 -24.22 9.94 9.69
C GLY A 61 -22.74 9.99 10.06
N LEU A 62 -21.84 9.78 9.10
CA LEU A 62 -20.40 9.76 9.35
C LEU A 62 -19.84 11.20 9.47
N PRO A 63 -18.92 11.46 10.41
CA PRO A 63 -18.29 12.77 10.55
C PRO A 63 -17.39 13.09 9.35
N GLU A 64 -16.93 14.34 9.25
CA GLU A 64 -15.82 14.68 8.36
C GLU A 64 -14.55 13.90 8.77
N PRO A 65 -13.71 13.47 7.80
CA PRO A 65 -12.44 12.84 8.09
C PRO A 65 -11.48 13.83 8.73
N ARG A 66 -10.65 13.32 9.64
CA ARG A 66 -9.62 14.07 10.34
C ARG A 66 -8.35 13.23 10.40
N ALA A 67 -7.24 13.77 9.92
CA ALA A 67 -5.95 13.11 10.02
C ALA A 67 -5.62 12.75 11.48
N GLY A 68 -5.10 11.53 11.68
CA GLY A 68 -4.79 10.99 13.00
C GLY A 68 -6.01 10.58 13.84
N SER A 69 -7.22 10.55 13.28
CA SER A 69 -8.40 10.01 13.95
C SER A 69 -8.26 8.52 14.24
N ASN A 70 -8.78 8.07 15.40
CA ASN A 70 -8.89 6.64 15.75
C ASN A 70 -9.95 5.89 14.93
N SER A 71 -10.82 6.60 14.21
CA SER A 71 -11.84 6.01 13.34
C SER A 71 -11.52 6.30 11.88
N HIS A 72 -11.25 5.24 11.13
CA HIS A 72 -10.97 5.28 9.70
C HIS A 72 -12.21 5.01 8.84
N ALA A 73 -13.41 4.97 9.41
CA ALA A 73 -14.62 4.55 8.69
C ALA A 73 -14.90 5.44 7.45
N VAL A 74 -14.79 6.75 7.62
CA VAL A 74 -15.03 7.75 6.56
C VAL A 74 -13.92 7.77 5.49
N GLU A 75 -12.67 7.52 5.88
CA GLU A 75 -11.53 7.37 4.96
C GLU A 75 -11.70 6.08 4.13
N ASN A 76 -12.00 4.96 4.80
CA ASN A 76 -12.22 3.66 4.17
C ASN A 76 -13.43 3.65 3.21
N LEU A 77 -14.46 4.47 3.47
CA LEU A 77 -15.61 4.63 2.56
C LEU A 77 -15.15 5.10 1.17
N GLN A 78 -14.24 6.07 1.10
CA GLN A 78 -13.70 6.56 -0.17
C GLN A 78 -12.93 5.46 -0.91
N SER A 79 -12.07 4.72 -0.21
CA SER A 79 -11.32 3.61 -0.81
C SER A 79 -12.26 2.53 -1.37
N ARG A 80 -13.31 2.15 -0.62
CA ARG A 80 -14.33 1.19 -1.08
C ARG A 80 -15.17 1.66 -2.26
N LEU A 81 -15.45 2.96 -2.35
CA LEU A 81 -16.12 3.55 -3.51
C LEU A 81 -15.25 3.45 -4.77
N ARG A 82 -13.95 3.77 -4.65
CA ARG A 82 -13.00 3.56 -5.75
C ARG A 82 -12.94 2.09 -6.17
N GLY A 83 -12.92 1.18 -5.19
CA GLY A 83 -13.01 -0.25 -5.44
C GLY A 83 -14.27 -0.67 -6.23
N ASN A 84 -15.44 -0.10 -5.89
CA ASN A 84 -16.69 -0.37 -6.60
C ASN A 84 -16.66 0.16 -8.04
N VAL A 85 -16.19 1.39 -8.26
CA VAL A 85 -16.05 1.99 -9.59
C VAL A 85 -15.15 1.12 -10.47
N LEU A 86 -13.96 0.77 -9.98
CA LEU A 86 -12.98 -0.02 -10.73
C LEU A 86 -13.50 -1.42 -11.07
N MET A 87 -14.11 -2.12 -10.12
CA MET A 87 -14.68 -3.44 -10.37
C MET A 87 -15.89 -3.38 -11.33
N THR A 88 -16.70 -2.32 -11.27
CA THR A 88 -17.81 -2.12 -12.22
C THR A 88 -17.29 -1.95 -13.64
N ILE A 89 -16.24 -1.14 -13.84
CA ILE A 89 -15.56 -0.97 -15.13
C ILE A 89 -14.95 -2.31 -15.58
N SER A 90 -14.28 -3.03 -14.67
CA SER A 90 -13.69 -4.35 -14.92
C SER A 90 -14.73 -5.31 -15.50
N ASN A 91 -15.91 -5.39 -14.89
CA ASN A 91 -16.98 -6.28 -15.30
C ASN A 91 -17.64 -5.84 -16.61
N ALA A 92 -17.84 -4.53 -16.81
CA ALA A 92 -18.48 -4.00 -18.02
C ALA A 92 -17.60 -4.14 -19.26
N GLU A 93 -16.28 -4.00 -19.11
CA GLU A 93 -15.33 -3.96 -20.22
C GLU A 93 -14.48 -5.25 -20.34
N GLY A 94 -14.67 -6.24 -19.45
CA GLY A 94 -13.91 -7.48 -19.45
C GLY A 94 -12.41 -7.29 -19.12
N ARG A 95 -12.08 -6.29 -18.28
CA ARG A 95 -10.69 -5.97 -17.91
C ARG A 95 -10.25 -6.75 -16.66
N LEU A 96 -8.94 -6.87 -16.47
CA LEU A 96 -8.34 -7.30 -15.21
C LEU A 96 -7.95 -6.08 -14.37
N LEU A 97 -8.54 -5.92 -13.19
CA LEU A 97 -8.10 -4.89 -12.26
C LEU A 97 -6.77 -5.27 -11.60
N LEU A 98 -5.78 -4.37 -11.67
CA LEU A 98 -4.48 -4.50 -11.02
C LEU A 98 -4.47 -3.72 -9.69
N SER A 99 -4.23 -4.42 -8.58
CA SER A 99 -4.05 -3.79 -7.27
C SER A 99 -2.66 -3.18 -7.14
N THR A 100 -2.57 -2.07 -6.41
CA THR A 100 -1.37 -1.22 -6.32
C THR A 100 -0.71 -1.21 -4.93
N GLY A 101 -1.19 -2.03 -3.99
CA GLY A 101 -0.57 -2.14 -2.66
C GLY A 101 0.83 -2.77 -2.75
N ASN A 102 1.80 -2.20 -2.02
CA ASN A 102 3.17 -2.71 -1.95
C ASN A 102 3.43 -3.57 -0.70
N LYS A 103 4.54 -4.31 -0.69
CA LYS A 103 4.88 -5.25 0.39
C LYS A 103 4.92 -4.60 1.77
N SER A 104 5.40 -3.37 1.88
CA SER A 104 5.49 -2.62 3.14
C SER A 104 4.12 -2.29 3.72
N GLU A 105 3.20 -1.80 2.87
CA GLU A 105 1.80 -1.54 3.23
C GLU A 105 1.08 -2.84 3.65
N LEU A 106 1.25 -3.90 2.87
CA LEU A 106 0.64 -5.20 3.12
C LEU A 106 1.17 -5.86 4.40
N ALA A 107 2.45 -5.67 4.72
CA ALA A 107 3.06 -6.13 5.97
C ALA A 107 2.36 -5.52 7.19
N PHE A 108 2.00 -4.23 7.11
CA PHE A 108 1.34 -3.48 8.17
C PHE A 108 -0.19 -3.51 8.10
N GLY A 109 -0.77 -4.19 7.11
CA GLY A 109 -2.21 -4.12 6.86
C GLY A 109 -2.69 -2.68 6.62
N TYR A 110 -1.80 -1.82 6.11
CA TYR A 110 -2.07 -0.44 5.75
C TYR A 110 -2.80 -0.39 4.41
N CYS A 111 -4.04 -0.85 4.47
CA CYS A 111 -4.91 -1.03 3.32
C CYS A 111 -6.37 -1.04 3.76
N THR A 112 -7.26 -0.70 2.83
CA THR A 112 -8.70 -0.84 3.00
C THR A 112 -9.17 -2.10 2.31
N LEU A 113 -9.64 -3.08 3.10
CA LEU A 113 -10.32 -4.23 2.52
C LEU A 113 -11.52 -3.77 1.68
N TYR A 114 -11.57 -4.34 0.48
CA TYR A 114 -12.57 -4.07 -0.55
C TYR A 114 -12.48 -2.66 -1.16
N GLY A 115 -11.36 -1.98 -0.94
CA GLY A 115 -11.01 -0.70 -1.54
C GLY A 115 -9.77 -0.85 -2.41
N ASP A 116 -8.64 -0.31 -1.94
CA ASP A 116 -7.32 -0.40 -2.59
C ASP A 116 -6.80 -1.85 -2.74
N THR A 117 -7.32 -2.78 -1.95
CA THR A 117 -7.03 -4.21 -2.11
C THR A 117 -7.81 -4.88 -3.25
N ASN A 118 -8.77 -4.20 -3.89
CA ASN A 118 -9.50 -4.77 -5.01
C ASN A 118 -8.57 -5.02 -6.20
N GLY A 119 -8.76 -6.16 -6.85
CA GLY A 119 -8.02 -6.53 -8.05
C GLY A 119 -8.06 -8.03 -8.29
N GLY A 120 -7.66 -8.45 -9.48
CA GLY A 120 -7.36 -9.85 -9.77
C GLY A 120 -5.87 -10.17 -9.64
N LEU A 121 -5.00 -9.16 -9.57
CA LEU A 121 -3.55 -9.32 -9.42
C LEU A 121 -2.93 -8.14 -8.65
N ALA A 122 -2.17 -8.41 -7.61
CA ALA A 122 -1.30 -7.44 -6.94
C ALA A 122 0.08 -7.44 -7.60
N VAL A 123 0.32 -6.48 -8.48
CA VAL A 123 1.52 -6.43 -9.34
C VAL A 123 2.79 -6.18 -8.53
N ILE A 124 2.72 -5.28 -7.54
CA ILE A 124 3.85 -4.89 -6.69
C ILE A 124 3.68 -5.34 -5.24
N GLY A 125 2.78 -6.30 -4.97
CA GLY A 125 2.48 -6.75 -3.62
C GLY A 125 3.66 -7.43 -2.89
N ASP A 126 4.70 -7.83 -3.63
CA ASP A 126 5.93 -8.40 -3.08
C ASP A 126 7.17 -7.51 -3.33
N VAL A 127 6.95 -6.20 -3.56
CA VAL A 127 7.99 -5.17 -3.70
C VAL A 127 7.89 -4.21 -2.53
N LEU A 128 8.99 -3.95 -1.81
CA LEU A 128 9.06 -2.97 -0.71
C LEU A 128 8.87 -1.54 -1.23
N LYS A 129 8.44 -0.62 -0.36
CA LYS A 129 8.21 0.78 -0.77
C LYS A 129 9.51 1.45 -1.25
N THR A 130 10.63 1.21 -0.58
CA THR A 130 11.96 1.69 -1.02
C THR A 130 12.32 1.15 -2.40
N GLU A 131 12.08 -0.13 -2.67
CA GLU A 131 12.27 -0.76 -3.98
C GLU A 131 11.33 -0.17 -5.05
N VAL A 132 10.08 0.20 -4.70
CA VAL A 132 9.18 0.92 -5.63
C VAL A 132 9.78 2.25 -6.07
N TYR A 133 10.42 2.99 -5.17
CA TYR A 133 11.12 4.23 -5.51
C TYR A 133 12.35 3.98 -6.39
N GLU A 134 13.12 2.92 -6.09
CA GLU A 134 14.28 2.53 -6.91
C GLU A 134 13.87 2.12 -8.32
N LEU A 135 12.79 1.33 -8.46
CA LEU A 135 12.20 1.00 -9.75
C LEU A 135 11.74 2.28 -10.47
N ALA A 136 11.13 3.25 -9.77
CA ALA A 136 10.69 4.48 -10.42
C ALA A 136 11.88 5.27 -11.00
N ARG A 137 12.98 5.36 -10.24
CA ARG A 137 14.24 5.97 -10.71
C ARG A 137 14.85 5.17 -11.86
N LEU A 138 14.77 3.84 -11.82
CA LEU A 138 15.25 2.97 -12.89
C LEU A 138 14.51 3.23 -14.21
N TYR A 139 13.17 3.31 -14.18
CA TYR A 139 12.35 3.67 -15.35
C TYR A 139 12.66 5.08 -15.88
N ASN A 140 13.09 5.99 -15.01
CA ASN A 140 13.44 7.36 -15.36
C ASN A 140 14.88 7.54 -15.86
N ARG A 141 15.73 6.49 -15.83
CA ARG A 141 17.18 6.61 -16.09
C ARG A 141 17.53 7.22 -17.45
N GLU A 142 16.77 6.90 -18.49
CA GLU A 142 17.04 7.35 -19.87
C GLU A 142 16.11 8.49 -20.30
N ARG A 143 14.90 8.54 -19.75
CA ARG A 143 13.90 9.58 -19.99
C ARG A 143 12.94 9.62 -18.82
N GLU A 144 12.44 10.80 -18.48
CA GLU A 144 11.47 10.96 -17.40
C GLU A 144 10.09 10.40 -17.82
N LEU A 145 9.85 9.12 -17.52
CA LEU A 145 8.56 8.45 -17.77
C LEU A 145 7.56 8.72 -16.65
N ILE A 146 8.02 8.61 -15.42
CA ILE A 146 7.26 8.87 -14.21
C ILE A 146 7.59 10.30 -13.77
N PRO A 147 6.63 11.23 -13.71
CA PRO A 147 6.91 12.61 -13.28
C PRO A 147 7.69 12.65 -11.96
N GLN A 148 8.73 13.48 -11.90
CA GLN A 148 9.59 13.58 -10.71
C GLN A 148 8.80 14.05 -9.48
N SER A 149 7.77 14.88 -9.68
CA SER A 149 6.79 15.27 -8.66
C SER A 149 6.17 14.07 -7.94
N ILE A 150 5.86 12.97 -8.64
CA ILE A 150 5.32 11.74 -8.02
C ILE A 150 6.35 11.07 -7.13
N ILE A 151 7.63 11.08 -7.52
CA ILE A 151 8.72 10.42 -6.81
C ILE A 151 9.08 11.21 -5.54
N ASP A 152 9.10 12.53 -5.63
CA ASP A 152 9.48 13.42 -4.51
C ASP A 152 8.33 13.69 -3.55
N LYS A 153 7.09 13.42 -3.97
CA LYS A 153 5.90 13.62 -3.16
C LYS A 153 5.90 12.71 -1.93
N ARG A 154 5.65 13.32 -0.77
CA ARG A 154 5.45 12.60 0.50
C ARG A 154 4.25 11.63 0.38
N PRO A 155 4.40 10.35 0.74
CA PRO A 155 3.33 9.35 0.66
C PRO A 155 2.05 9.75 1.41
N SER A 156 0.91 9.55 0.75
CA SER A 156 -0.42 9.79 1.30
C SER A 156 -1.48 9.05 0.49
N ALA A 157 -2.53 8.58 1.17
CA ALA A 157 -3.75 8.07 0.54
C ALA A 157 -4.76 9.18 0.16
N GLU A 158 -4.53 10.42 0.59
CA GLU A 158 -5.39 11.59 0.37
C GLU A 158 -6.88 11.31 0.67
N LEU A 159 -7.15 10.67 1.82
CA LEU A 159 -8.50 10.36 2.31
C LEU A 159 -8.98 11.35 3.37
N ALA A 160 -8.07 12.16 3.93
CA ALA A 160 -8.35 13.23 4.87
C ALA A 160 -7.42 14.43 4.60
N PRO A 161 -7.78 15.65 5.04
CA PRO A 161 -6.87 16.80 4.97
C PRO A 161 -5.56 16.51 5.72
N GLU A 162 -4.42 16.88 5.12
CA GLU A 162 -3.08 16.74 5.73
C GLU A 162 -2.74 15.31 6.20
N GLN A 163 -3.31 14.29 5.55
CA GLN A 163 -3.01 12.89 5.81
C GLN A 163 -1.67 12.50 5.18
N PHE A 164 -0.83 11.78 5.93
CA PHE A 164 0.43 11.21 5.44
C PHE A 164 0.67 9.82 6.05
N ASP A 165 1.33 8.94 5.30
CA ASP A 165 1.55 7.54 5.73
C ASP A 165 2.34 7.45 7.05
N ASP A 166 3.31 8.33 7.25
CA ASP A 166 4.20 8.38 8.42
C ASP A 166 3.50 8.80 9.72
N GLN A 167 2.24 9.22 9.66
CA GLN A 167 1.37 9.40 10.82
C GLN A 167 0.89 8.05 11.39
N SER A 168 0.93 6.99 10.57
CA SER A 168 0.47 5.63 10.94
C SER A 168 1.58 4.58 10.85
N LEU A 169 2.58 4.77 10.00
CA LEU A 169 3.67 3.84 9.76
C LEU A 169 5.00 4.43 10.21
N PRO A 170 5.96 3.60 10.65
CA PRO A 170 7.35 4.04 10.71
C PRO A 170 7.81 4.52 9.33
N PRO A 171 8.74 5.50 9.24
CA PRO A 171 9.32 5.92 7.97
C PRO A 171 9.85 4.72 7.16
N TYR A 172 9.56 4.70 5.85
CA TYR A 172 9.86 3.55 4.99
C TYR A 172 11.37 3.22 4.95
N ASP A 173 12.24 4.22 5.05
CA ASP A 173 13.70 4.06 5.13
C ASP A 173 14.17 3.33 6.40
N LYS A 174 13.36 3.32 7.45
CA LYS A 174 13.61 2.54 8.68
C LYS A 174 12.85 1.22 8.70
N LEU A 175 11.65 1.22 8.12
CA LEU A 175 10.77 0.07 8.08
C LEU A 175 11.30 -1.02 7.13
N ASP A 176 11.60 -0.66 5.89
CA ASP A 176 11.86 -1.61 4.82
C ASP A 176 13.14 -2.43 5.03
N PRO A 177 14.27 -1.89 5.55
CA PRO A 177 15.43 -2.71 5.91
C PRO A 177 15.13 -3.80 6.94
N ILE A 178 14.26 -3.50 7.92
CA ILE A 178 13.82 -4.50 8.92
C ILE A 178 12.94 -5.56 8.24
N LEU A 179 12.03 -5.14 7.35
CA LEU A 179 11.19 -6.08 6.58
C LEU A 179 12.03 -6.97 5.66
N GLU A 180 13.05 -6.43 5.01
CA GLU A 180 13.97 -7.16 4.14
C GLU A 180 14.72 -8.25 4.93
N LEU A 181 15.36 -7.90 6.05
CA LEU A 181 16.02 -8.89 6.93
C LEU A 181 15.04 -9.96 7.41
N TYR A 182 13.83 -9.55 7.78
CA TYR A 182 12.84 -10.45 8.34
C TYR A 182 12.21 -11.40 7.31
N PHE A 183 11.88 -10.90 6.11
CA PHE A 183 11.25 -11.67 5.05
C PHE A 183 12.28 -12.36 4.16
N GLU A 184 13.30 -11.68 3.64
CA GLU A 184 14.25 -12.29 2.70
C GLU A 184 15.25 -13.21 3.40
N GLN A 185 15.76 -12.78 4.55
CA GLN A 185 16.86 -13.46 5.24
C GLN A 185 16.39 -14.35 6.41
N LYS A 186 15.09 -14.32 6.74
CA LYS A 186 14.52 -15.00 7.92
C LYS A 186 15.27 -14.67 9.22
N ALA A 187 15.81 -13.46 9.32
CA ALA A 187 16.58 -13.03 10.49
C ALA A 187 15.71 -13.06 11.75
N SER A 188 16.30 -13.50 12.86
CA SER A 188 15.64 -13.39 14.18
C SER A 188 15.64 -11.93 14.65
N PRO A 189 14.78 -11.53 15.60
CA PRO A 189 14.82 -10.19 16.18
C PRO A 189 16.22 -9.79 16.66
N GLU A 190 16.95 -10.72 17.28
CA GLU A 190 18.32 -10.50 17.76
C GLU A 190 19.31 -10.25 16.61
N ALA A 191 19.18 -10.97 15.51
CA ALA A 191 20.03 -10.76 14.32
C ALA A 191 19.74 -9.40 13.66
N ILE A 192 18.47 -8.97 13.63
CA ILE A 192 18.09 -7.66 13.11
C ILE A 192 18.66 -6.54 13.99
N ILE A 193 18.61 -6.70 15.33
CA ILE A 193 19.21 -5.74 16.26
C ILE A 193 20.74 -5.70 16.09
N ALA A 194 21.39 -6.87 15.96
CA ALA A 194 22.83 -6.96 15.73
C ALA A 194 23.27 -6.31 14.40
N ALA A 195 22.36 -6.19 13.42
CA ALA A 195 22.59 -5.44 12.18
C ALA A 195 22.50 -3.91 12.34
N GLY A 196 22.24 -3.40 13.55
CA GLY A 196 22.25 -1.98 13.88
C GLY A 196 20.87 -1.33 14.01
N HIS A 197 19.80 -2.11 14.01
CA HIS A 197 18.43 -1.60 14.21
C HIS A 197 18.07 -1.48 15.69
N ASP A 198 17.31 -0.44 16.03
CA ASP A 198 16.86 -0.18 17.40
C ASP A 198 15.96 -1.32 17.93
N LEU A 199 16.18 -1.69 19.20
CA LEU A 199 15.47 -2.79 19.85
C LEU A 199 13.96 -2.53 19.88
N GLU A 200 13.52 -1.36 20.35
CA GLU A 200 12.10 -1.06 20.50
C GLU A 200 11.39 -1.06 19.15
N MET A 201 12.02 -0.45 18.14
CA MET A 201 11.53 -0.40 16.76
C MET A 201 11.38 -1.79 16.14
N VAL A 202 12.39 -2.67 16.29
CA VAL A 202 12.32 -4.04 15.76
C VAL A 202 11.14 -4.80 16.37
N TYR A 203 10.97 -4.74 17.68
CA TYR A 203 9.87 -5.45 18.34
C TYR A 203 8.50 -4.85 18.00
N ASP A 204 8.35 -3.52 17.91
CA ASP A 204 7.11 -2.88 17.46
C ASP A 204 6.73 -3.35 16.04
N ILE A 205 7.65 -3.20 15.10
CA ILE A 205 7.44 -3.55 13.69
C ILE A 205 7.03 -5.01 13.57
N LEU A 206 7.80 -5.95 14.15
CA LEU A 206 7.51 -7.37 14.01
C LEU A 206 6.19 -7.77 14.70
N ASN A 207 5.81 -7.12 15.80
CA ASN A 207 4.53 -7.39 16.46
C ASN A 207 3.34 -6.86 15.66
N ARG A 208 3.49 -5.71 15.00
CA ARG A 208 2.47 -5.15 14.10
C ARG A 208 2.35 -5.98 12.82
N VAL A 209 3.46 -6.42 12.24
CA VAL A 209 3.47 -7.31 11.07
C VAL A 209 2.73 -8.62 11.38
N GLU A 210 3.02 -9.26 12.51
CA GLU A 210 2.32 -10.48 12.94
C GLU A 210 0.97 -10.23 13.61
N SER A 211 0.41 -9.02 13.57
CA SER A 211 -0.87 -8.76 14.21
C SER A 211 -2.00 -9.56 13.54
N PRO A 212 -2.89 -10.21 14.32
CA PRO A 212 -4.13 -10.80 13.81
C PRO A 212 -4.94 -9.87 12.91
N ALA A 213 -4.96 -8.58 13.27
CA ALA A 213 -5.66 -7.51 12.55
C ALA A 213 -5.08 -7.23 11.14
N ASN A 214 -3.85 -7.70 10.87
CA ASN A 214 -3.23 -7.57 9.55
C ASN A 214 -3.28 -8.89 8.80
N GLU A 215 -3.12 -10.02 9.50
CA GLU A 215 -3.18 -11.35 8.90
C GLU A 215 -4.55 -11.64 8.25
N PHE A 216 -5.66 -11.23 8.88
CA PHE A 216 -6.99 -11.45 8.29
C PHE A 216 -7.18 -10.68 6.97
N LYS A 217 -6.56 -9.49 6.84
CA LYS A 217 -6.61 -8.71 5.60
C LYS A 217 -5.77 -9.40 4.52
N ARG A 218 -4.55 -9.82 4.87
CA ARG A 218 -3.61 -10.47 3.96
C ARG A 218 -4.16 -11.73 3.30
N ARG A 219 -4.94 -12.51 4.03
CA ARG A 219 -5.58 -13.72 3.50
C ARG A 219 -6.65 -13.47 2.44
N GLN A 220 -7.08 -12.22 2.28
CA GLN A 220 -8.12 -11.81 1.32
C GLN A 220 -7.54 -10.98 0.16
N LEU A 221 -6.23 -10.80 0.11
CA LEU A 221 -5.58 -10.08 -0.97
C LEU A 221 -5.62 -10.90 -2.27
N PRO A 222 -5.63 -10.23 -3.44
CA PRO A 222 -5.50 -10.92 -4.71
C PRO A 222 -4.16 -11.66 -4.81
N PRO A 223 -4.05 -12.63 -5.73
CA PRO A 223 -2.77 -13.24 -6.07
C PRO A 223 -1.71 -12.18 -6.31
N THR A 224 -0.51 -12.40 -5.76
CA THR A 224 0.62 -11.47 -5.85
C THR A 224 1.70 -12.06 -6.72
N LEU A 225 2.37 -11.23 -7.54
CA LEU A 225 3.60 -11.65 -8.22
C LEU A 225 4.72 -11.77 -7.20
N ILE A 226 5.19 -13.00 -6.97
CA ILE A 226 6.20 -13.31 -5.96
C ILE A 226 7.59 -13.21 -6.59
N ILE A 227 8.43 -12.34 -6.04
CA ILE A 227 9.84 -12.17 -6.43
C ILE A 227 10.80 -12.45 -5.27
N SER A 228 10.29 -12.39 -4.04
CA SER A 228 11.07 -12.64 -2.83
C SER A 228 11.22 -14.12 -2.49
N ARG A 229 12.17 -14.39 -1.57
CA ARG A 229 12.33 -15.73 -0.98
C ARG A 229 11.17 -16.10 -0.05
N ASN A 230 10.59 -15.14 0.65
CA ASN A 230 9.43 -15.38 1.53
C ASN A 230 8.39 -14.27 1.38
N ALA A 231 7.48 -14.48 0.43
CA ALA A 231 6.37 -13.57 0.19
C ALA A 231 5.34 -13.60 1.33
N ILE A 232 4.69 -12.45 1.50
CA ILE A 232 3.54 -12.28 2.37
C ILE A 232 2.32 -13.00 1.76
N GLY A 233 1.47 -13.60 2.60
CA GLY A 233 0.27 -14.32 2.14
C GLY A 233 0.55 -15.79 1.81
N ILE A 234 0.42 -16.21 0.55
CA ILE A 234 0.56 -17.64 0.16
C ILE A 234 1.96 -18.17 0.51
N GLY A 235 2.99 -17.35 0.38
CA GLY A 235 4.37 -17.70 0.75
C GLY A 235 4.61 -17.89 2.25
N ARG A 236 3.68 -17.44 3.10
CA ARG A 236 3.84 -17.45 4.56
C ARG A 236 2.50 -17.60 5.28
N ARG A 237 2.26 -18.77 5.87
CA ARG A 237 1.01 -19.07 6.60
C ARG A 237 1.18 -18.77 8.10
N ARG A 238 0.45 -17.76 8.60
CA ARG A 238 0.29 -17.50 10.04
C ARG A 238 -1.16 -17.69 10.46
N PRO A 239 -1.46 -18.18 11.68
CA PRO A 239 -2.84 -18.21 12.15
C PRO A 239 -3.40 -16.79 12.20
N VAL A 240 -4.69 -16.62 11.87
CA VAL A 240 -5.36 -15.31 12.08
C VAL A 240 -5.59 -15.12 13.57
N THR A 241 -6.20 -16.09 14.24
CA THR A 241 -6.55 -15.99 15.65
C THR A 241 -5.37 -16.41 16.53
N HIS A 242 -4.69 -15.44 17.13
CA HIS A 242 -3.69 -15.67 18.17
C HIS A 242 -3.50 -14.42 19.05
N HIS A 243 -2.92 -14.61 20.23
CA HIS A 243 -2.47 -13.52 21.12
C HIS A 243 -0.94 -13.46 21.26
N TYR A 244 -0.20 -14.21 20.43
CA TYR A 244 1.26 -14.19 20.45
C TYR A 244 1.81 -12.78 20.22
N ARG A 245 2.69 -12.36 21.14
CA ARG A 245 3.50 -11.14 21.06
C ARG A 245 4.95 -11.50 21.36
N ARG A 246 5.86 -11.00 20.54
CA ARG A 246 7.30 -11.07 20.82
C ARG A 246 7.62 -10.14 21.98
N GLN A 247 8.45 -10.64 22.88
CA GLN A 247 9.05 -9.85 23.95
C GLN A 247 10.57 -9.93 23.83
N PRO A 248 11.29 -8.84 24.14
CA PRO A 248 12.74 -8.90 24.29
C PRO A 248 13.12 -10.02 25.24
N LYS A 249 14.17 -10.77 24.92
CA LYS A 249 14.82 -11.60 25.93
C LYS A 249 15.43 -10.65 26.95
N LEU A 250 14.73 -10.44 28.06
CA LEU A 250 15.33 -9.84 29.24
C LEU A 250 16.46 -10.77 29.66
N GLU A 251 17.70 -10.31 29.58
CA GLU A 251 18.78 -10.97 30.31
C GLU A 251 18.32 -11.08 31.75
N LYS A 252 18.26 -12.29 32.29
CA LYS A 252 18.11 -12.46 33.73
C LYS A 252 19.35 -11.83 34.36
N ALA A 253 19.25 -10.57 34.77
CA ALA A 253 20.24 -9.95 35.63
C ALA A 253 20.30 -10.76 36.93
N GLY A 254 21.40 -11.50 37.12
CA GLY A 254 21.86 -12.04 38.41
C GLY A 254 20.93 -13.03 39.11
N ALA A 255 21.07 -14.31 38.80
CA ALA A 255 20.95 -15.35 39.82
C ALA A 255 22.35 -15.90 40.08
N ILE A 256 23.08 -15.25 41.00
CA ILE A 256 24.23 -15.81 41.70
C ILE A 256 23.78 -16.01 43.15
#